data_AF-A0A7S4SMI1-F1
#
_entry.id   AF-A0A7S4SMI1-F1
#
_cell.length_a   1.000
_cell.length_b   1.000
_cell.length_c   1.000
_cell.angle_alpha   90.00
_cell.angle_beta   90.00
_cell.angle_gamma   90.00
#
_symmetry.space_group_name_H-M   'P 1'
#
loop_
_entity.id
_entity.type
_entity.pdbx_description
1 polymer ?
#
loop_
_entity_poly.entity_id
_entity_poly.type
_entity_poly.pdbx_seq_one_letter_code
_entity_poly.pdbx_strand_id
1 'polypeptide(L)'
;GSSHFGSSRFRSNLPDLRIVGPGFLSTFEGPPSASAMALPMKAARAMKAVMKKPGAKGMKAMKAMKAMKSKIARGRCSKAMVYKGTREKTVGGLKASDIVRNKYGRFVAKRASAQAKNHVWPKAIVAARKALGIKGFVAINKGPDGQALYAKAKVLYRQK
;
A
#
# COMPACT_ATOMS: atom_id res chain seq x y z
N GLY A 1 56.28 17.62 -16.64
CA GLY A 1 56.28 17.58 -15.16
C GLY A 1 55.43 16.43 -14.70
N SER A 2 55.98 15.61 -13.81
CA SER A 2 55.56 14.28 -13.36
C SER A 2 54.07 14.10 -13.00
N SER A 3 53.53 12.95 -13.40
CA SER A 3 52.45 12.20 -12.76
C SER A 3 52.73 11.95 -11.27
N HIS A 4 51.69 11.75 -10.44
CA HIS A 4 51.61 10.88 -9.23
C HIS A 4 50.24 11.11 -8.56
N PHE A 5 49.30 10.16 -8.68
CA PHE A 5 48.90 9.16 -7.67
C PHE A 5 47.65 9.54 -6.85
N GLY A 6 46.63 8.67 -6.90
CA GLY A 6 45.41 8.82 -6.11
C GLY A 6 44.45 7.63 -6.24
N SER A 7 44.95 6.40 -6.11
CA SER A 7 44.15 5.18 -6.04
C SER A 7 43.66 4.93 -4.61
N SER A 8 42.42 5.29 -4.30
CA SER A 8 41.75 4.83 -3.07
C SER A 8 41.12 3.47 -3.30
N ARG A 9 41.91 2.46 -2.95
CA ARG A 9 41.65 1.03 -2.98
C ARG A 9 40.38 0.65 -2.20
N PHE A 10 39.53 -0.10 -2.91
CA PHE A 10 38.78 -1.25 -2.40
C PHE A 10 39.45 -1.88 -1.16
N ARG A 11 38.75 -1.86 -0.02
CA ARG A 11 39.00 -2.80 1.08
C ARG A 11 37.67 -3.41 1.50
N SER A 12 37.45 -4.59 0.95
CA SER A 12 36.71 -5.69 1.56
C SER A 12 36.98 -5.76 3.05
N ASN A 13 35.92 -5.77 3.86
CA ASN A 13 36.01 -6.25 5.24
C ASN A 13 34.80 -7.16 5.51
N LEU A 14 34.93 -8.40 5.04
CA LEU A 14 34.27 -9.56 5.64
C LEU A 14 35.21 -10.07 6.72
N PRO A 15 34.67 -10.45 7.88
CA PRO A 15 35.15 -11.66 8.53
C PRO A 15 34.07 -12.76 8.55
N ASP A 16 34.55 -13.94 8.20
CA ASP A 16 33.85 -15.19 8.00
C ASP A 16 33.80 -16.02 9.31
N LEU A 17 32.67 -16.70 9.51
CA LEU A 17 32.35 -17.92 10.27
C LEU A 17 33.25 -18.45 11.43
N ARG A 18 32.60 -18.80 12.56
CA ARG A 18 32.54 -20.15 13.22
C ARG A 18 31.99 -20.03 14.66
N ILE A 19 30.77 -20.50 14.96
CA ILE A 19 30.38 -21.81 15.55
C ILE A 19 30.89 -22.01 16.99
N VAL A 20 30.01 -21.95 18.00
CA VAL A 20 29.73 -23.00 19.03
C VAL A 20 28.35 -22.75 19.68
N GLY A 21 27.39 -23.63 19.38
CA GLY A 21 26.46 -24.32 20.30
C GLY A 21 25.42 -23.60 21.21
N PRO A 22 24.34 -24.32 21.60
CA PRO A 22 23.07 -23.75 22.08
C PRO A 22 22.78 -24.01 23.59
N GLY A 23 22.18 -23.04 24.29
CA GLY A 23 21.51 -23.26 25.60
C GLY A 23 20.03 -22.94 25.46
N PHE A 24 19.12 -23.92 25.39
CA PHE A 24 18.49 -24.63 26.53
C PHE A 24 17.68 -23.66 27.40
N LEU A 25 16.42 -23.35 27.06
CA LEU A 25 15.18 -24.11 27.30
C LEU A 25 14.77 -24.17 28.80
N SER A 26 13.56 -23.65 29.10
CA SER A 26 12.70 -23.93 30.26
C SER A 26 13.24 -23.50 31.64
N THR A 27 12.53 -22.79 32.52
CA THR A 27 11.21 -23.10 33.10
C THR A 27 10.76 -21.89 33.93
N PHE A 28 9.52 -21.41 33.77
CA PHE A 28 8.84 -20.63 34.80
C PHE A 28 7.50 -21.32 35.09
N GLU A 29 7.59 -22.46 35.79
CA GLU A 29 6.58 -22.95 36.75
C GLU A 29 6.85 -22.20 38.07
N GLY A 30 5.89 -21.79 38.89
CA GLY A 30 4.46 -22.00 38.99
C GLY A 30 3.98 -21.31 40.30
N PRO A 31 2.67 -21.14 40.51
CA PRO A 31 2.09 -20.52 41.71
C PRO A 31 1.86 -21.55 42.84
N PRO A 32 1.97 -21.15 44.12
CA PRO A 32 1.38 -21.94 45.19
C PRO A 32 0.26 -21.21 45.95
N SER A 33 -0.82 -21.99 46.14
CA SER A 33 -1.57 -22.14 47.39
C SER A 33 -2.91 -21.41 47.54
N ALA A 34 -3.94 -22.24 47.50
CA ALA A 34 -5.29 -21.99 47.98
C ALA A 34 -5.35 -22.09 49.51
N SER A 35 -6.03 -21.13 50.14
CA SER A 35 -6.66 -21.26 51.46
C SER A 35 -7.86 -20.30 51.43
N ALA A 36 -9.08 -20.81 51.21
CA ALA A 36 -10.01 -21.18 52.27
C ALA A 36 -10.25 -20.05 53.28
N MET A 37 -11.50 -19.53 53.29
CA MET A 37 -12.33 -19.14 54.45
C MET A 37 -13.09 -17.80 54.31
N ALA A 38 -14.37 -17.89 54.69
CA ALA A 38 -15.22 -16.86 55.29
C ALA A 38 -15.97 -15.84 54.40
N LEU A 39 -17.17 -16.25 53.95
CA LEU A 39 -18.35 -15.37 53.97
C LEU A 39 -18.84 -15.21 55.42
N PRO A 40 -19.27 -14.02 55.84
CA PRO A 40 -20.66 -13.91 56.33
C PRO A 40 -21.39 -12.59 56.03
N MET A 41 -22.62 -12.76 55.51
CA MET A 41 -23.88 -12.12 55.95
C MET A 41 -24.14 -10.60 55.79
N LYS A 42 -25.05 -10.30 54.84
CA LYS A 42 -26.35 -9.58 54.99
C LYS A 42 -26.46 -8.38 55.95
N ALA A 43 -26.67 -7.20 55.34
CA ALA A 43 -27.63 -6.17 55.77
C ALA A 43 -28.05 -5.36 54.52
N ALA A 44 -29.17 -5.65 53.86
CA ALA A 44 -30.50 -5.12 54.17
C ALA A 44 -30.56 -3.59 54.32
N ARG A 45 -30.86 -2.88 53.22
CA ARG A 45 -31.89 -1.82 53.22
C ARG A 45 -32.23 -1.38 51.80
N ALA A 46 -33.36 -1.92 51.34
CA ALA A 46 -34.22 -1.26 50.36
C ALA A 46 -34.83 0.02 50.98
N MET A 47 -35.58 0.75 50.14
CA MET A 47 -36.29 2.03 50.34
C MET A 47 -35.44 3.23 49.89
N LYS A 48 -35.92 4.15 49.03
CA LYS A 48 -37.29 4.49 48.67
C LYS A 48 -37.27 5.29 47.36
N ALA A 49 -38.29 5.07 46.54
CA ALA A 49 -38.68 5.94 45.44
C ALA A 49 -38.94 7.39 45.92
N VAL A 50 -39.09 8.29 44.94
CA VAL A 50 -39.46 9.73 45.02
C VAL A 50 -38.26 10.68 44.95
N MET A 51 -37.94 11.15 43.74
CA MET A 51 -38.24 12.54 43.38
C MET A 51 -38.07 12.74 41.86
N LYS A 52 -39.20 12.97 41.20
CA LYS A 52 -39.32 13.46 39.83
C LYS A 52 -38.78 14.90 39.78
N LYS A 53 -37.70 15.14 39.03
CA LYS A 53 -37.27 16.49 38.64
C LYS A 53 -37.01 16.51 37.13
N PRO A 54 -37.90 17.11 36.30
CA PRO A 54 -37.57 17.37 34.91
C PRO A 54 -36.67 18.59 34.89
N GLY A 55 -35.36 18.38 34.97
CA GLY A 55 -34.44 19.49 35.12
C GLY A 55 -32.99 19.06 34.99
N ALA A 56 -32.58 18.68 33.78
CA ALA A 56 -31.20 18.88 33.33
C ALA A 56 -31.10 18.63 31.83
N LYS A 57 -30.80 19.72 31.11
CA LYS A 57 -29.77 19.81 30.07
C LYS A 57 -29.94 18.94 28.84
N GLY A 58 -29.83 19.60 27.68
CA GLY A 58 -29.86 18.96 26.39
C GLY A 58 -28.94 17.74 26.30
N MET A 59 -29.52 16.62 25.89
CA MET A 59 -28.80 15.59 25.16
C MET A 59 -29.21 15.67 23.69
N LYS A 60 -28.75 16.74 23.02
CA LYS A 60 -28.25 16.59 21.65
C LYS A 60 -26.98 15.75 21.69
N ALA A 61 -27.10 14.49 22.11
CA ALA A 61 -25.98 13.58 22.27
C ALA A 61 -26.43 12.13 22.46
N MET A 62 -27.47 11.66 21.76
CA MET A 62 -27.35 10.30 21.24
C MET A 62 -26.36 10.40 20.09
N LYS A 63 -25.08 10.23 20.48
CA LYS A 63 -23.97 9.93 19.60
C LYS A 63 -24.54 9.18 18.41
N ALA A 64 -24.50 9.80 17.24
CA ALA A 64 -24.51 9.09 15.98
C ALA A 64 -23.61 7.88 16.22
N MET A 65 -24.22 6.69 16.27
CA MET A 65 -23.50 5.44 16.33
C MET A 65 -22.43 5.61 15.27
N LYS A 66 -21.15 5.68 15.70
CA LYS A 66 -20.02 5.93 14.82
C LYS A 66 -19.97 4.69 13.96
N ALA A 67 -20.80 4.67 12.92
CA ALA A 67 -21.16 3.48 12.17
C ALA A 67 -19.84 2.87 11.78
N MET A 68 -19.57 1.69 12.33
CA MET A 68 -18.24 1.11 12.28
C MET A 68 -17.84 1.09 10.82
N LYS A 69 -16.84 1.91 10.50
CA LYS A 69 -16.50 2.21 9.13
C LYS A 69 -15.98 0.89 8.56
N SER A 70 -16.73 0.29 7.62
CA SER A 70 -16.33 -0.93 6.93
C SER A 70 -14.87 -0.90 6.53
N LYS A 71 -14.13 -1.97 6.81
CA LYS A 71 -12.70 -2.10 6.48
C LYS A 71 -12.47 -2.12 4.96
N ILE A 72 -13.44 -2.67 4.22
CA ILE A 72 -13.42 -2.81 2.76
C ILE A 72 -14.13 -1.61 2.12
N ALA A 73 -13.47 -0.99 1.15
CA ALA A 73 -14.02 0.07 0.31
C ALA A 73 -14.81 -0.52 -0.86
N ARG A 74 -16.10 -0.15 -0.96
CA ARG A 74 -17.01 -0.53 -2.04
C ARG A 74 -17.39 0.70 -2.88
N GLY A 75 -17.95 0.47 -4.08
CA GLY A 75 -18.46 1.52 -4.96
C GLY A 75 -17.41 2.26 -5.80
N ARG A 76 -17.87 3.30 -6.52
CA ARG A 76 -17.10 4.05 -7.54
C ARG A 76 -15.85 4.73 -6.98
N CYS A 77 -15.93 5.22 -5.74
CA CYS A 77 -14.83 5.93 -5.07
C CYS A 77 -13.94 5.02 -4.22
N SER A 78 -14.04 3.69 -4.36
CA SER A 78 -13.30 2.71 -3.52
C SER A 78 -11.79 2.97 -3.50
N LYS A 79 -11.15 3.10 -4.67
CA LYS A 79 -9.70 3.38 -4.76
C LYS A 79 -9.32 4.73 -4.18
N ALA A 80 -10.17 5.74 -4.31
CA ALA A 80 -9.95 7.07 -3.72
C ALA A 80 -10.04 7.03 -2.19
N MET A 81 -11.02 6.31 -1.64
CA MET A 81 -11.17 6.13 -0.19
C MET A 81 -10.00 5.37 0.43
N VAL A 82 -9.49 4.34 -0.25
CA VAL A 82 -8.30 3.60 0.20
C VAL A 82 -7.04 4.46 0.10
N TYR A 83 -6.86 5.20 -1.00
CA TYR A 83 -5.72 6.11 -1.14
C TYR A 83 -5.70 7.22 -0.07
N LYS A 84 -6.89 7.72 0.32
CA LYS A 84 -7.05 8.71 1.41
C LYS A 84 -6.94 8.10 2.81
N GLY A 85 -6.84 6.76 2.94
CA GLY A 85 -6.77 6.08 4.23
C GLY A 85 -8.09 5.96 4.99
N THR A 86 -9.24 6.28 4.37
CA THR A 86 -10.57 6.14 5.01
C THR A 86 -10.97 4.66 5.16
N ARG A 87 -10.35 3.78 4.36
CA ARG A 87 -10.59 2.34 4.27
C ARG A 87 -9.26 1.63 4.08
N GLU A 88 -9.13 0.39 4.51
CA GLU A 88 -7.87 -0.34 4.43
C GLU A 88 -7.62 -0.97 3.06
N LYS A 89 -8.65 -1.59 2.47
CA LYS A 89 -8.53 -2.31 1.19
C LYS A 89 -9.77 -2.14 0.32
N THR A 90 -9.60 -2.25 -0.99
CA THR A 90 -10.73 -2.35 -1.93
C THR A 90 -11.30 -3.77 -1.95
N VAL A 91 -12.48 -3.97 -2.56
CA VAL A 91 -13.05 -5.33 -2.77
C VAL A 91 -12.06 -6.25 -3.47
N GLY A 92 -11.28 -5.73 -4.43
CA GLY A 92 -10.23 -6.48 -5.14
C GLY A 92 -8.90 -6.58 -4.41
N GLY A 93 -8.84 -6.25 -3.11
CA GLY A 93 -7.65 -6.43 -2.27
C GLY A 93 -6.57 -5.35 -2.38
N LEU A 94 -6.71 -4.34 -3.24
CA LEU A 94 -5.71 -3.27 -3.35
C LEU A 94 -5.64 -2.45 -2.06
N LYS A 95 -4.41 -2.23 -1.57
CA LYS A 95 -4.09 -1.32 -0.47
C LYS A 95 -3.66 0.06 -1.00
N ALA A 96 -3.48 1.02 -0.11
CA ALA A 96 -3.02 2.36 -0.46
C ALA A 96 -1.63 2.35 -1.15
N SER A 97 -0.74 1.44 -0.74
CA SER A 97 0.58 1.23 -1.34
C SER A 97 0.53 0.89 -2.83
N ASP A 98 -0.56 0.27 -3.28
CA ASP A 98 -0.69 -0.27 -4.63
C ASP A 98 -1.45 0.67 -5.56
N ILE A 99 -1.91 1.82 -5.05
CA ILE A 99 -2.71 2.79 -5.78
C ILE A 99 -1.85 4.04 -6.07
N VAL A 100 -1.99 4.58 -7.27
CA VAL A 100 -1.35 5.82 -7.71
C VAL A 100 -2.37 6.72 -8.41
N ARG A 101 -2.21 8.04 -8.26
CA ARG A 101 -2.99 9.03 -9.00
C ARG A 101 -2.31 9.31 -10.34
N ASN A 102 -3.04 9.15 -11.45
CA ASN A 102 -2.58 9.54 -12.78
C ASN A 102 -2.75 11.05 -12.99
N LYS A 103 -2.10 11.62 -14.01
CA LYS A 103 -2.23 13.04 -14.41
C LYS A 103 -3.67 13.50 -14.64
N TYR A 104 -4.54 12.58 -15.08
CA TYR A 104 -5.98 12.83 -15.27
C TYR A 104 -6.80 12.72 -13.97
N GLY A 105 -6.18 12.73 -12.79
CA GLY A 105 -6.85 12.64 -11.49
C GLY A 105 -7.43 11.26 -11.13
N ARG A 106 -7.33 10.26 -12.02
CA ARG A 106 -7.85 8.90 -11.77
C ARG A 106 -6.91 8.09 -10.87
N PHE A 107 -7.48 7.38 -9.90
CA PHE A 107 -6.76 6.42 -9.07
C PHE A 107 -6.70 5.05 -9.75
N VAL A 108 -5.49 4.60 -10.09
CA VAL A 108 -5.22 3.36 -10.82
C VAL A 108 -4.26 2.49 -10.00
N ALA A 109 -4.28 1.18 -10.22
CA ALA A 109 -3.31 0.28 -9.61
C ALA A 109 -1.90 0.52 -10.19
N LYS A 110 -0.86 0.56 -9.36
CA LYS A 110 0.55 0.69 -9.79
C LYS A 110 0.93 -0.41 -10.79
N ARG A 111 0.54 -1.66 -10.51
CA ARG A 111 0.74 -2.80 -11.42
C ARG A 111 0.17 -2.58 -12.81
N ALA A 112 -1.05 -2.05 -12.90
CA ALA A 112 -1.73 -1.82 -14.17
C ALA A 112 -1.07 -0.66 -14.95
N SER A 113 -0.63 0.38 -14.24
CA SER A 113 0.14 1.48 -14.85
C SER A 113 1.48 0.99 -15.39
N ALA A 114 2.20 0.15 -14.63
CA ALA A 114 3.48 -0.41 -15.06
C ALA A 114 3.31 -1.31 -16.29
N GLN A 115 2.31 -2.18 -16.29
CA GLN A 115 2.00 -3.04 -17.43
C GLN A 115 1.69 -2.23 -18.70
N ALA A 116 0.85 -1.21 -18.59
CA ALA A 116 0.52 -0.35 -19.74
C ALA A 116 1.76 0.37 -20.31
N LYS A 117 2.68 0.84 -19.44
CA LYS A 117 3.95 1.45 -19.85
C LYS A 117 4.91 0.44 -20.49
N ASN A 118 4.79 -0.84 -20.18
CA ASN A 118 5.67 -1.89 -20.68
C ASN A 118 5.21 -2.53 -21.99
N HIS A 119 4.08 -2.10 -22.54
CA HIS A 119 3.60 -2.62 -23.81
C HIS A 119 4.64 -2.42 -24.92
N VAL A 120 4.95 -3.51 -25.63
CA VAL A 120 6.10 -3.60 -26.53
C VAL A 120 5.90 -2.74 -27.78
N TRP A 121 4.72 -2.81 -28.40
CA TRP A 121 4.43 -2.13 -29.66
C TRP A 121 4.53 -0.58 -29.59
N PRO A 122 3.92 0.12 -28.61
CA PRO A 122 4.12 1.56 -28.46
C PRO A 122 5.58 1.96 -28.24
N LYS A 123 6.38 1.14 -27.53
CA LYS A 123 7.81 1.40 -27.36
C LYS A 123 8.56 1.32 -28.69
N ALA A 124 8.24 0.33 -29.52
CA ALA A 124 8.81 0.20 -30.87
C ALA A 124 8.45 1.40 -31.77
N ILE A 125 7.20 1.87 -31.71
CA ILE A 125 6.77 3.09 -32.45
C ILE A 125 7.53 4.32 -31.96
N VAL A 126 7.69 4.51 -30.65
CA VAL A 126 8.45 5.64 -30.10
C VAL A 126 9.91 5.60 -30.56
N ALA A 127 10.53 4.43 -30.58
CA ALA A 127 11.90 4.26 -31.10
C ALA A 127 11.98 4.56 -32.60
N ALA A 128 11.04 4.04 -33.40
CA ALA A 128 10.97 4.30 -34.84
C ALA A 128 10.77 5.79 -35.15
N ARG A 129 9.91 6.49 -34.40
CA ARG A 129 9.70 7.93 -34.52
C ARG A 129 10.97 8.73 -34.23
N LYS A 130 11.74 8.34 -33.22
CA LYS A 130 13.04 8.97 -32.91
C LYS A 130 14.05 8.75 -34.04
N ALA A 131 14.11 7.53 -34.59
CA ALA A 131 15.02 7.20 -35.68
C ALA A 131 14.68 7.89 -37.02
N LEU A 132 13.41 8.25 -37.24
CA LEU A 132 12.96 8.97 -38.44
C LEU A 132 12.84 10.49 -38.24
N GLY A 133 12.97 10.99 -37.01
CA GLY A 133 12.82 12.43 -36.72
C GLY A 133 11.39 12.98 -36.89
N ILE A 134 10.37 12.12 -36.95
CA ILE A 134 8.97 12.53 -37.21
C ILE A 134 8.38 13.29 -36.00
N LYS A 135 8.21 14.60 -36.19
CA LYS A 135 7.54 15.51 -35.24
C LYS A 135 6.05 15.65 -35.60
N GLY A 136 5.22 15.91 -34.59
CA GLY A 136 3.76 15.99 -34.78
C GLY A 136 3.06 14.63 -34.80
N PHE A 137 1.85 14.61 -35.35
CA PHE A 137 1.02 13.42 -35.49
C PHE A 137 1.15 12.85 -36.90
N VAL A 138 1.36 11.53 -37.01
CA VAL A 138 1.37 10.80 -38.28
C VAL A 138 0.52 9.55 -38.14
N ALA A 139 -0.39 9.35 -39.09
CA ALA A 139 -1.21 8.15 -39.14
C ALA A 139 -0.37 6.92 -39.52
N ILE A 140 -0.48 5.84 -38.75
CA ILE A 140 0.29 4.61 -38.99
C ILE A 140 -0.19 3.97 -40.30
N ASN A 141 0.76 3.56 -41.15
CA ASN A 141 0.52 2.90 -42.44
C ASN A 141 -0.31 3.74 -43.44
N LYS A 142 -0.35 5.07 -43.27
CA LYS A 142 -0.99 6.00 -44.21
C LYS A 142 0.00 7.07 -44.64
N GLY A 143 0.04 7.34 -45.94
CA GLY A 143 1.03 8.24 -46.54
C GLY A 143 2.46 7.68 -46.48
N PRO A 144 3.42 8.38 -47.09
CA PRO A 144 4.81 7.94 -47.18
C PRO A 144 5.46 7.79 -45.79
N ASP A 145 5.30 8.78 -44.92
CA ASP A 145 5.88 8.78 -43.58
C ASP A 145 5.29 7.70 -42.66
N GLY A 146 3.98 7.45 -42.78
CA GLY A 146 3.27 6.46 -41.99
C GLY A 146 3.64 5.02 -42.36
N GLN A 147 3.89 4.76 -43.65
CA GLN A 147 4.41 3.48 -44.13
C GLN A 147 5.86 3.26 -43.66
N ALA A 148 6.72 4.26 -43.77
CA ALA A 148 8.10 4.20 -43.30
C ALA A 148 8.19 3.96 -41.77
N LEU A 149 7.35 4.64 -40.99
CA LEU A 149 7.24 4.45 -39.54
C LEU A 149 6.82 3.01 -39.21
N TYR A 150 5.80 2.48 -39.88
CA TYR A 150 5.31 1.13 -39.64
C TYR A 150 6.36 0.07 -39.96
N ALA A 151 7.05 0.19 -41.10
CA ALA A 151 8.10 -0.74 -41.50
C ALA A 151 9.24 -0.79 -40.46
N LYS A 152 9.77 0.36 -40.04
CA LYS A 152 10.81 0.41 -38.99
C LYS A 152 10.31 -0.10 -37.64
N ALA A 153 9.10 0.25 -37.23
CA ALA A 153 8.51 -0.23 -35.97
C ALA A 153 8.36 -1.76 -35.96
N LYS A 154 7.95 -2.37 -37.10
CA LYS A 154 7.83 -3.83 -37.23
C LYS A 154 9.17 -4.53 -37.10
N VAL A 155 10.25 -3.96 -37.65
CA VAL A 155 11.62 -4.50 -37.50
C VAL A 155 12.05 -4.45 -36.03
N LEU A 156 11.91 -3.30 -35.37
CA LEU A 156 12.27 -3.13 -33.95
C LEU A 156 11.41 -4.00 -33.02
N TYR A 157 10.17 -4.28 -33.39
CA TYR A 157 9.30 -5.17 -32.65
C TYR A 157 9.76 -6.63 -32.72
N ARG A 158 10.29 -7.08 -33.87
CA ARG A 158 10.80 -8.44 -34.06
C ARG A 158 12.15 -8.68 -33.39
N GLN A 159 12.93 -7.63 -33.16
CA GLN A 159 14.27 -7.70 -32.55
C GLN A 159 14.25 -7.78 -31.02
N LYS A 160 13.08 -7.99 -30.42
CA LYS A 160 12.86 -7.86 -28.98
C LYS A 160 12.37 -9.15 -28.34
#